data_AF-A0A1V5M178-F1
#
_entry.id   AF-A0A1V5M178-F1
#
_cell.length_a   1.000
_cell.length_b   1.000
_cell.length_c   1.000
_cell.angle_alpha   90.00
_cell.angle_beta   90.00
_cell.angle_gamma   90.00
#
_symmetry.space_group_name_H-M   'P 1'
#
loop_
_entity.id
_entity.type
_entity.pdbx_description
1 polymer ?
#
loop_
_entity_poly.entity_id
_entity_poly.type
_entity_poly.pdbx_seq_one_letter_code
_entity_poly.pdbx_strand_id
1 'polypeptide(L)'
;MLKSLDRGAECPPLYEQLIGSKGLGVGQSDILNLREQRAALYLRLKKPELALLDLQLCGAARPGSLDIFLDKGKAYALLNNPEKELEAYSNGIKLDGVTRSLNGDRLMADLYQARAKLYKKMGKLSLAEADLKKSLTNQKTLYKEIYEPDKSGDIFQKAR
;
A
#
# COMPACT_ATOMS: atom_id res chain seq x y z
N MET A 1 -26.16 28.50 4.53
CA MET A 1 -24.95 28.22 5.35
C MET A 1 -24.49 26.77 5.14
N LEU A 2 -23.97 26.43 3.96
CA LEU A 2 -23.15 25.23 3.77
C LEU A 2 -21.72 25.74 3.61
N LYS A 3 -21.07 26.05 4.73
CA LYS A 3 -19.61 26.16 4.73
C LYS A 3 -19.11 24.82 4.22
N SER A 4 -18.19 24.85 3.26
CA SER A 4 -17.51 23.69 2.70
C SER A 4 -17.11 22.74 3.83
N LEU A 5 -17.88 21.66 4.01
CA LEU A 5 -17.48 20.58 4.90
C LEU A 5 -16.17 20.06 4.32
N ASP A 6 -15.07 20.29 5.02
CA ASP A 6 -13.84 19.54 4.77
C ASP A 6 -14.07 18.11 5.28
N ARG A 7 -14.91 17.37 4.53
CA ARG A 7 -15.34 16.01 4.87
C ARG A 7 -14.13 15.11 5.09
N GLY A 8 -12.97 15.45 4.50
CA GLY A 8 -11.71 14.75 4.71
C GLY A 8 -11.21 14.84 6.16
N ALA A 9 -11.31 16.00 6.81
CA ALA A 9 -10.86 16.21 8.18
C ALA A 9 -11.80 15.61 9.24
N GLU A 10 -13.10 15.46 8.92
CA GLU A 10 -14.13 14.90 9.80
C GLU A 10 -14.19 13.36 9.77
N CYS A 11 -13.69 12.74 8.71
CA CYS A 11 -13.72 11.29 8.55
C CYS A 11 -12.91 10.50 9.60
N PRO A 12 -11.67 10.87 10.00
CA PRO A 12 -10.90 10.04 10.94
C PRO A 12 -11.58 9.82 12.31
N PRO A 13 -12.24 10.81 12.92
CA PRO A 13 -13.09 10.61 14.10
C PRO A 13 -14.21 9.59 13.89
N LEU A 14 -14.87 9.57 12.73
CA LEU A 14 -15.93 8.58 12.42
C LEU A 14 -15.35 7.17 12.35
N TYR A 15 -14.18 7.00 11.73
CA TYR A 15 -13.46 5.73 11.73
C TYR A 15 -13.08 5.29 13.15
N GLU A 16 -12.62 6.19 14.02
CA GLU A 16 -12.34 5.87 15.44
C GLU A 16 -13.59 5.38 16.17
N GLN A 17 -14.73 6.05 15.98
CA GLN A 17 -16.00 5.62 16.58
C GLN A 17 -16.42 4.23 16.10
N LEU A 18 -16.33 3.96 14.80
CA LEU A 18 -16.65 2.64 14.23
C LEU A 18 -15.71 1.55 14.75
N ILE A 19 -14.40 1.81 14.79
CA ILE A 19 -13.39 0.88 15.30
C ILE A 19 -13.61 0.57 16.78
N GLY A 20 -14.02 1.56 17.58
CA GLY A 20 -14.29 1.42 19.01
C GLY A 20 -15.65 0.83 19.37
N SER A 21 -16.58 0.77 18.40
CA SER A 21 -17.94 0.29 18.64
C SER A 21 -17.99 -1.23 18.87
N LYS A 22 -18.52 -1.66 20.02
CA LYS A 22 -18.79 -3.07 20.31
C LYS A 22 -20.22 -3.40 19.88
N GLY A 23 -20.41 -4.53 19.19
CA GLY A 23 -21.75 -5.07 18.88
C GLY A 23 -22.32 -4.73 17.50
N LEU A 24 -21.61 -3.99 16.64
CA LEU A 24 -22.03 -3.76 15.25
C LEU A 24 -21.65 -4.90 14.27
N GLY A 25 -21.11 -6.01 14.77
CA GLY A 25 -20.71 -7.14 13.91
C GLY A 25 -19.51 -6.85 12.99
N VAL A 26 -18.80 -5.74 13.18
CA VAL A 26 -17.52 -5.48 12.50
C VAL A 26 -16.50 -6.52 12.95
N GLY A 27 -16.23 -7.47 12.06
CA GLY A 27 -15.27 -8.53 12.32
C GLY A 27 -13.85 -7.98 12.39
N GLN A 28 -12.91 -8.82 12.82
CA GLN A 28 -11.50 -8.43 12.89
C GLN A 28 -10.98 -7.90 11.54
N SER A 29 -11.39 -8.51 10.43
CA SER A 29 -11.04 -8.07 9.08
C SER A 29 -11.60 -6.68 8.75
N ASP A 30 -12.83 -6.37 9.16
CA ASP A 30 -13.45 -5.06 8.93
C ASP A 30 -12.74 -3.97 9.71
N ILE A 31 -12.36 -4.26 10.96
CA ILE A 31 -11.58 -3.33 11.80
C ILE A 31 -10.24 -3.01 11.13
N LEU A 32 -9.55 -4.00 10.58
CA LEU A 32 -8.27 -3.78 9.89
C LEU A 32 -8.46 -2.97 8.59
N ASN A 33 -9.54 -3.21 7.84
CA ASN A 33 -9.86 -2.43 6.66
C ASN A 33 -10.18 -0.97 7.01
N LEU A 34 -10.97 -0.74 8.07
CA LEU A 34 -11.25 0.61 8.58
C LEU A 34 -9.96 1.34 8.99
N ARG A 35 -9.03 0.66 9.65
CA ARG A 35 -7.72 1.22 10.02
C ARG A 35 -6.86 1.55 8.80
N GLU A 36 -6.83 0.70 7.79
CA GLU A 36 -6.13 0.97 6.53
C GLU A 36 -6.68 2.21 5.83
N GLN A 37 -8.01 2.31 5.71
CA GLN A 37 -8.63 3.49 5.10
C GLN A 37 -8.35 4.75 5.90
N ARG A 38 -8.36 4.66 7.24
CA ARG A 38 -8.02 5.78 8.10
C ARG A 38 -6.55 6.18 7.98
N ALA A 39 -5.63 5.22 7.88
CA ALA A 39 -4.22 5.50 7.65
C ALA A 39 -4.00 6.25 6.33
N ALA A 40 -4.62 5.77 5.24
CA ALA A 40 -4.55 6.44 3.94
C ALA A 40 -5.08 7.88 4.01
N LEU A 41 -6.15 8.10 4.78
CA LEU A 41 -6.70 9.43 5.01
C LEU A 41 -5.76 10.32 5.84
N TYR A 42 -5.15 9.79 6.90
CA TYR A 42 -4.14 10.52 7.68
C TYR A 42 -2.95 10.94 6.81
N LEU A 43 -2.50 10.10 5.87
CA LEU A 43 -1.46 10.47 4.91
C LEU A 43 -1.88 11.63 4.00
N ARG A 44 -3.13 11.63 3.51
CA ARG A 44 -3.69 12.74 2.72
C ARG A 44 -3.77 14.03 3.52
N LEU A 45 -4.11 13.93 4.80
CA LEU A 45 -4.16 15.05 5.75
C LEU A 45 -2.79 15.47 6.31
N LYS A 46 -1.69 14.87 5.83
CA LYS A 46 -0.32 15.15 6.30
C LYS A 46 -0.13 14.90 7.80
N LYS A 47 -0.77 13.85 8.33
CA LYS A 47 -0.64 13.36 9.72
C LYS A 47 0.05 11.98 9.76
N PRO A 48 1.33 11.87 9.34
CA PRO A 48 1.99 10.58 9.14
C PRO A 48 2.14 9.74 10.42
N GLU A 49 2.27 10.36 11.59
CA GLU A 49 2.42 9.65 12.87
C GLU A 49 1.15 8.85 13.20
N LEU A 50 -0.03 9.44 12.98
CA LEU A 50 -1.31 8.75 13.18
C LEU A 50 -1.51 7.64 12.16
N ALA A 51 -1.09 7.86 10.90
CA ALA A 51 -1.11 6.81 9.89
C ALA A 51 -0.24 5.61 10.31
N LEU A 52 0.97 5.86 10.84
CA LEU A 52 1.88 4.80 11.27
C LEU A 52 1.32 3.93 12.39
N LEU A 53 0.52 4.49 13.31
CA LEU A 53 -0.13 3.72 14.37
C LEU A 53 -1.12 2.69 13.80
N ASP A 54 -1.97 3.11 12.86
CA ASP A 54 -2.91 2.20 12.19
C ASP A 54 -2.18 1.17 11.32
N LEU A 55 -1.18 1.60 10.55
CA LEU A 55 -0.37 0.72 9.70
C LEU A 55 0.46 -0.29 10.51
N GLN A 56 0.84 0.02 11.74
CA GLN A 56 1.52 -0.91 12.63
C GLN A 56 0.60 -2.06 13.02
N LEU A 57 -0.64 -1.75 13.40
CA LEU A 57 -1.65 -2.75 13.76
C LEU A 57 -2.04 -3.60 12.54
N CYS A 58 -2.26 -2.98 11.38
CA CYS A 58 -2.59 -3.71 10.16
C CYS A 58 -1.44 -4.61 9.70
N GLY A 59 -0.20 -4.12 9.75
CA GLY A 59 0.98 -4.91 9.38
C GLY A 59 1.24 -6.09 10.32
N ALA A 60 0.92 -5.97 11.61
CA ALA A 60 1.03 -7.08 12.55
C ALA A 60 0.02 -8.20 12.24
N ALA A 61 -1.20 -7.83 11.82
CA ALA A 61 -2.24 -8.79 11.45
C ALA A 61 -2.10 -9.35 10.03
N ARG A 62 -1.51 -8.57 9.10
CA ARG A 62 -1.33 -8.91 7.68
C ARG A 62 0.13 -8.67 7.24
N PRO A 63 1.10 -9.49 7.67
CA PRO A 63 2.52 -9.24 7.42
C PRO A 63 2.92 -9.28 5.93
N GLY A 64 2.11 -9.90 5.08
CA GLY A 64 2.34 -9.99 3.62
C GLY A 64 1.70 -8.86 2.79
N SER A 65 1.12 -7.84 3.44
CA SER A 65 0.34 -6.81 2.74
C SER A 65 1.25 -5.71 2.18
N LEU A 66 1.41 -5.68 0.85
CA LEU A 66 2.34 -4.76 0.16
C LEU A 66 1.95 -3.28 0.29
N ASP A 67 0.66 -2.99 0.32
CA ASP A 67 0.07 -1.68 0.55
C ASP A 67 0.50 -1.06 1.88
N ILE A 68 0.58 -1.86 2.95
CA ILE A 68 1.06 -1.41 4.27
C ILE A 68 2.51 -0.90 4.18
N PHE A 69 3.39 -1.59 3.43
CA PHE A 69 4.76 -1.14 3.24
C PHE A 69 4.84 0.13 2.40
N LEU A 70 4.02 0.22 1.36
CA LEU A 70 3.94 1.41 0.50
C LEU A 70 3.49 2.64 1.31
N ASP A 71 2.47 2.50 2.13
CA ASP A 71 1.93 3.58 2.95
C ASP A 71 2.84 3.95 4.13
N LYS A 72 3.53 2.97 4.74
CA LYS A 72 4.60 3.26 5.72
C LYS A 72 5.71 4.10 5.09
N GLY A 73 6.17 3.76 3.89
CA GLY A 73 7.18 4.56 3.19
C GLY A 73 6.67 5.98 2.89
N LYS A 74 5.43 6.14 2.44
CA LYS A 74 4.83 7.48 2.27
C LYS A 74 4.77 8.27 3.60
N ALA A 75 4.46 7.60 4.71
CA ALA A 75 4.45 8.23 6.03
C ALA A 75 5.85 8.73 6.42
N TYR A 76 6.88 7.90 6.24
CA TYR A 76 8.26 8.29 6.52
C TYR A 76 8.79 9.38 5.57
N ALA A 77 8.35 9.39 4.32
CA ALA A 77 8.62 10.48 3.38
C ALA A 77 8.07 11.82 3.88
N LEU A 78 6.85 11.82 4.44
CA LEU A 78 6.24 13.02 5.04
C LEU A 78 6.98 13.48 6.31
N LEU A 79 7.59 12.54 7.02
CA LEU A 79 8.43 12.81 8.20
C LEU A 79 9.87 13.23 7.84
N ASN A 80 10.20 13.34 6.55
CA ASN A 80 11.57 13.57 6.07
C ASN A 80 12.58 12.57 6.65
N ASN A 81 12.19 11.30 6.77
CA ASN A 81 13.05 10.22 7.27
C ASN A 81 13.39 9.24 6.12
N PRO A 82 14.42 9.55 5.31
CA PRO A 82 14.74 8.75 4.13
C PRO A 82 15.23 7.35 4.46
N GLU A 83 15.82 7.12 5.64
CA GLU A 83 16.27 5.80 6.08
C GLU A 83 15.09 4.86 6.29
N LYS A 84 14.08 5.30 7.04
CA LYS A 84 12.86 4.51 7.28
C LYS A 84 11.97 4.41 6.05
N GLU A 85 11.95 5.44 5.19
CA GLU A 85 11.29 5.37 3.88
C GLU A 85 11.90 4.25 3.02
N LEU A 86 13.23 4.21 2.93
CA LEU A 86 13.96 3.19 2.19
C LEU A 86 13.73 1.80 2.76
N GLU A 87 13.77 1.67 4.09
CA GLU A 87 13.54 0.41 4.79
C GLU A 87 12.12 -0.12 4.50
N ALA A 88 11.10 0.73 4.61
CA ALA A 88 9.72 0.34 4.35
C ALA A 88 9.52 -0.19 2.93
N TYR A 89 9.99 0.53 1.91
CA TYR A 89 9.88 0.08 0.53
C TYR A 89 10.69 -1.19 0.27
N SER A 90 11.89 -1.29 0.85
CA SER A 90 12.73 -2.47 0.68
C SER A 90 12.14 -3.71 1.34
N ASN A 91 11.49 -3.57 2.49
CA ASN A 91 10.80 -4.68 3.15
C ASN A 91 9.57 -5.14 2.35
N GLY A 92 8.81 -4.23 1.74
CA GLY A 92 7.74 -4.61 0.80
C GLY A 92 8.27 -5.37 -0.42
N ILE A 93 9.38 -4.91 -1.00
CA ILE A 93 10.01 -5.56 -2.18
C ILE A 93 10.58 -6.95 -1.84
N LYS A 94 10.97 -7.22 -0.59
CA LYS A 94 11.40 -8.58 -0.19
C LYS A 94 10.29 -9.62 -0.31
N LEU A 95 9.03 -9.20 -0.40
CA LEU A 95 7.88 -10.07 -0.61
C LEU A 95 7.61 -10.37 -2.10
N ASP A 96 8.42 -9.83 -3.01
CA ASP A 96 8.36 -10.13 -4.44
C ASP A 96 8.50 -11.65 -4.67
N GLY A 97 7.54 -12.21 -5.41
CA GLY A 97 7.42 -13.66 -5.66
C GLY A 97 6.73 -14.48 -4.56
N VAL A 98 6.44 -13.92 -3.38
CA VAL A 98 5.70 -14.61 -2.31
C VAL A 98 4.20 -14.34 -2.40
N THR A 99 3.83 -13.10 -2.72
CA THR A 99 2.43 -12.63 -2.73
C THR A 99 1.97 -12.35 -4.16
N ARG A 100 1.93 -13.38 -5.01
CA ARG A 100 1.54 -13.21 -6.43
C ARG A 100 0.02 -13.25 -6.57
N SER A 101 -0.57 -12.07 -6.74
CA SER A 101 -1.98 -11.82 -7.05
C SER A 101 -2.02 -10.67 -8.06
N LEU A 102 -3.11 -10.51 -8.82
CA LEU A 102 -3.30 -9.38 -9.76
C LEU A 102 -3.02 -8.01 -9.11
N ASN A 103 -3.41 -7.83 -7.84
CA ASN A 103 -3.11 -6.61 -7.09
C ASN A 103 -1.66 -6.53 -6.58
N GLY A 104 -0.98 -7.68 -6.46
CA GLY A 104 0.40 -7.81 -6.02
C GLY A 104 1.39 -7.19 -7.00
N ASP A 105 1.27 -7.51 -8.30
CA ASP A 105 2.18 -6.98 -9.33
C ASP A 105 2.05 -5.45 -9.48
N ARG A 106 0.82 -4.92 -9.36
CA ARG A 106 0.59 -3.46 -9.31
C ARG A 106 1.29 -2.81 -8.12
N LEU A 107 1.07 -3.31 -6.92
CA LEU A 107 1.66 -2.75 -5.70
C LEU A 107 3.19 -2.90 -5.69
N MET A 108 3.71 -4.00 -6.26
CA MET A 108 5.14 -4.21 -6.44
C MET A 108 5.73 -3.17 -7.40
N ALA A 109 5.05 -2.89 -8.51
CA ALA A 109 5.46 -1.83 -9.42
C ALA A 109 5.50 -0.46 -8.73
N ASP A 110 4.51 -0.16 -7.88
CA ASP A 110 4.44 1.09 -7.11
C ASP A 110 5.57 1.19 -6.08
N LEU A 111 5.90 0.09 -5.38
CA LEU A 111 7.02 0.01 -4.43
C LEU A 111 8.36 0.28 -5.11
N TYR A 112 8.63 -0.39 -6.24
CA TYR A 112 9.83 -0.14 -7.04
C TYR A 112 9.90 1.31 -7.52
N GLN A 113 8.78 1.88 -8.00
CA GLN A 113 8.75 3.26 -8.46
C GLN A 113 9.00 4.25 -7.31
N ALA A 114 8.42 4.00 -6.14
CA ALA A 114 8.60 4.84 -4.96
C ALA A 114 10.06 4.81 -4.48
N ARG A 115 10.67 3.63 -4.38
CA ARG A 115 12.08 3.50 -4.01
C ARG A 115 13.03 4.10 -5.06
N ALA A 116 12.72 3.98 -6.35
CA ALA A 116 13.47 4.67 -7.39
C ALA A 116 13.45 6.20 -7.23
N LYS A 117 12.28 6.78 -6.90
CA LYS A 117 12.16 8.22 -6.63
C LYS A 117 13.03 8.62 -5.42
N LEU A 118 13.03 7.82 -4.36
CA LEU A 118 13.91 8.04 -3.21
C LEU A 118 15.39 7.95 -3.59
N TYR A 119 15.81 6.92 -4.33
CA TYR A 119 17.18 6.79 -4.80
C TYR A 119 17.64 7.98 -5.66
N LYS A 120 16.77 8.52 -6.52
CA LYS A 120 17.07 9.77 -7.26
C LYS A 120 17.31 10.94 -6.31
N LYS A 121 16.46 11.13 -5.29
CA LYS A 121 16.67 12.19 -4.27
C LYS A 121 18.00 12.01 -3.51
N MET A 122 18.44 10.78 -3.32
CA MET A 122 19.71 10.44 -2.67
C MET A 122 20.93 10.48 -3.62
N GLY A 123 20.76 10.83 -4.91
CA GLY A 123 21.84 10.80 -5.91
C GLY A 123 22.25 9.41 -6.40
N LYS A 124 21.52 8.35 -6.02
CA LYS A 124 21.82 6.94 -6.36
C LYS A 124 21.16 6.55 -7.69
N LEU A 125 21.60 7.17 -8.79
CA LEU A 125 20.94 7.06 -10.10
C LEU A 125 20.89 5.64 -10.67
N SER A 126 21.97 4.86 -10.57
CA SER A 126 22.01 3.48 -11.07
C SER A 126 20.99 2.57 -10.39
N LEU A 127 20.84 2.70 -9.07
CA LEU A 127 19.83 1.97 -8.30
C LEU A 127 18.41 2.40 -8.66
N ALA A 128 18.20 3.70 -8.91
CA ALA A 128 16.91 4.19 -9.35
C ALA A 128 16.52 3.62 -10.73
N GLU A 129 17.47 3.55 -11.68
CA GLU A 129 17.23 2.96 -13.00
C GLU A 129 16.91 1.47 -12.91
N ALA A 130 17.62 0.73 -12.05
CA ALA A 130 17.34 -0.68 -11.80
C ALA A 130 15.91 -0.91 -11.26
N ASP A 131 15.49 -0.09 -10.29
CA ASP A 131 14.13 -0.15 -9.73
C ASP A 131 13.07 0.26 -10.77
N LEU A 132 13.33 1.27 -11.60
CA LEU A 132 12.39 1.66 -12.68
C LEU A 132 12.21 0.53 -13.70
N LYS A 133 13.29 -0.18 -14.05
CA LYS A 133 13.21 -1.36 -14.93
C LYS A 133 12.34 -2.45 -14.32
N LYS A 134 12.50 -2.73 -13.03
CA LYS A 134 11.68 -3.70 -12.29
C LYS A 134 10.21 -3.28 -12.19
N SER A 135 9.94 -2.00 -11.96
CA SER A 135 8.57 -1.45 -11.98
C SER A 135 7.90 -1.68 -13.34
N LEU A 136 8.61 -1.40 -14.43
CA LEU A 136 8.11 -1.59 -15.78
C LEU A 136 7.87 -3.07 -16.13
N THR A 137 8.71 -3.98 -15.64
CA THR A 137 8.50 -5.42 -15.79
C THR A 137 7.20 -5.86 -15.10
N ASN A 138 6.97 -5.45 -13.86
CA ASN A 138 5.75 -5.78 -13.12
C ASN A 138 4.48 -5.25 -13.82
N GLN A 139 4.52 -4.01 -14.33
CA GLN A 139 3.40 -3.44 -15.09
C GLN A 139 3.12 -4.21 -16.40
N LYS A 140 4.17 -4.67 -17.10
CA LYS A 140 4.02 -5.47 -18.32
C LYS A 140 3.42 -6.84 -18.03
N THR A 141 3.83 -7.49 -16.94
CA THR A 141 3.22 -8.75 -16.50
C THR A 141 1.73 -8.57 -16.26
N LEU A 142 1.35 -7.53 -15.49
CA LEU A 142 -0.04 -7.19 -15.22
C LEU A 142 -0.84 -6.94 -16.51
N TYR A 143 -0.30 -6.17 -17.47
CA TYR A 143 -0.97 -5.92 -18.74
C TYR A 143 -1.24 -7.21 -19.51
N LYS A 144 -0.25 -8.11 -19.57
CA LYS A 144 -0.42 -9.41 -20.24
C LYS A 144 -1.48 -10.27 -19.57
N GLU A 145 -1.48 -10.35 -18.24
CA GLU A 145 -2.48 -11.13 -17.50
C GLU A 145 -3.92 -10.64 -17.73
N ILE A 146 -4.12 -9.33 -17.90
CA ILE A 146 -5.45 -8.75 -18.09
C ILE A 146 -5.90 -8.77 -19.55
N TYR A 147 -5.02 -8.41 -20.49
CA TYR A 147 -5.40 -8.09 -21.88
C TYR A 147 -4.88 -9.09 -22.92
N GLU A 148 -3.90 -9.91 -22.55
CA GLU A 148 -3.41 -11.01 -23.36
C GLU A 148 -3.51 -12.34 -22.56
N PRO A 149 -4.64 -12.64 -21.89
CA PRO A 149 -4.77 -13.90 -21.18
C PRO A 149 -4.64 -15.01 -22.21
N ASP A 150 -3.65 -15.87 -22.02
CA ASP A 150 -3.32 -16.95 -22.92
C ASP A 150 -4.61 -17.71 -23.31
N LYS A 151 -4.88 -17.88 -24.62
CA LYS A 151 -6.06 -18.62 -25.12
C LYS A 151 -5.98 -20.14 -24.84
N SER A 152 -5.10 -20.56 -23.95
CA SER A 152 -4.73 -21.96 -23.69
C SER A 152 -4.97 -22.41 -22.24
N GLY A 153 -5.72 -21.66 -21.44
CA GLY A 153 -5.99 -22.04 -20.05
C GLY A 153 -7.38 -21.67 -19.58
N ASP A 154 -8.33 -22.59 -19.79
CA ASP A 154 -9.62 -22.61 -19.11
C ASP A 154 -9.41 -22.64 -17.58
N ILE A 155 -9.47 -21.47 -16.94
CA ILE A 155 -9.33 -21.30 -15.48
C ILE A 155 -10.46 -21.99 -14.70
N PHE A 156 -11.49 -22.53 -15.36
CA PHE A 156 -12.61 -23.24 -14.72
C PHE A 156 -12.41 -24.77 -14.60
N GLN A 157 -11.33 -25.36 -15.14
CA GLN A 157 -11.10 -26.81 -15.06
C GLN A 157 -10.34 -27.28 -13.81
N LYS A 158 -9.90 -26.39 -12.90
CA LYS A 158 -9.18 -26.78 -11.67
C LYS A 158 -10.08 -26.95 -10.42
N ALA A 159 -11.38 -27.12 -10.59
CA ALA A 159 -12.33 -27.38 -9.51
C ALA A 159 -13.14 -28.67 -9.75
N ARG A 160 -12.44 -29.80 -9.95
CA ARG A 160 -13.00 -31.15 -9.80
C ARG A 160 -12.27 -31.89 -8.70
#